data_AF-A0A7V1LR01-F1
#
_entry.id   AF-A0A7V1LR01-F1
#
_cell.length_a   1.000
_cell.length_b   1.000
_cell.length_c   1.000
_cell.angle_alpha   90.00
_cell.angle_beta   90.00
_cell.angle_gamma   90.00
#
_symmetry.space_group_name_H-M   'P 1'
#
loop_
_entity.id
_entity.type
_entity.pdbx_description
1 polymer ?
#
loop_
_entity_poly.entity_id
_entity_poly.type
_entity_poly.pdbx_seq_one_letter_code
_entity_poly.pdbx_strand_id
1 'polypeptide(L)'
;MRKLTYPLIAAILMIMVSMVPFGTSTAQDSLPIGGKGMFLWHLWTANGGGKNLNTVITKLKSVGVTWLVIKMGDGDSYYNSPNHSLYNWATSNYGSMDSVVAVFHANGIKLLAFQYVYGVPHHWGNPASETDVANSILDVKGIDGLLIDAEIQYDILTTRVAAARAYCDSIHAHHPDAFIGLISWDSITGHRTFPWTTFLDRVDVNMPMMYWAAKSTTPQNILSFMSGQFTYYTKIWVNQGDSAAAKPIMPLGQGEYFGYGNDVRQGDITSFCDLSQTKYNYPGVSLWEYSQISHSYVWNEYAAAWQVTFVSAESNAPIRYNLSQNYPDPFNPTTTINYTVPKNSFVIIRVYDILGNEVTTLVNEEKSVGNYNVQFNGSNLASGIYFYSMHAGNYVETKKLILMK
;
A
#
# COMPACT_ATOMS: atom_id res chain seq x y z
N MET A 1 -30.36 -51.13 -35.86
CA MET A 1 -29.10 -51.59 -35.25
C MET A 1 -28.68 -50.60 -34.18
N ARG A 2 -28.50 -51.13 -32.96
CA ARG A 2 -28.00 -50.54 -31.70
C ARG A 2 -28.48 -49.15 -31.26
N LYS A 3 -29.49 -49.22 -30.37
CA LYS A 3 -29.84 -48.25 -29.33
C LYS A 3 -28.67 -48.05 -28.35
N LEU A 4 -28.50 -46.82 -27.86
CA LEU A 4 -28.06 -46.51 -26.50
C LEU A 4 -28.81 -45.24 -26.07
N THR A 5 -29.65 -45.41 -25.04
CA THR A 5 -30.47 -44.40 -24.38
C THR A 5 -29.83 -43.98 -23.05
N TYR A 6 -30.32 -42.85 -22.51
CA TYR A 6 -30.22 -42.30 -21.13
C TYR A 6 -29.35 -41.02 -20.98
N PRO A 7 -29.66 -40.10 -20.03
CA PRO A 7 -30.69 -39.05 -20.16
C PRO A 7 -30.15 -37.63 -19.82
N LEU A 8 -30.97 -36.60 -20.03
CA LEU A 8 -30.77 -35.24 -19.50
C LEU A 8 -30.67 -35.25 -17.97
N ILE A 9 -29.57 -34.74 -17.40
CA ILE A 9 -29.54 -34.05 -16.09
C ILE A 9 -28.60 -32.85 -16.19
N ALA A 10 -29.10 -31.71 -15.73
CA ALA A 10 -28.48 -30.40 -15.72
C ALA A 10 -27.26 -30.30 -14.79
N ALA A 11 -26.25 -29.52 -15.21
CA ALA A 11 -25.49 -28.62 -14.34
C ALA A 11 -24.68 -27.65 -15.21
N ILE A 12 -25.18 -26.42 -15.33
CA ILE A 12 -24.39 -25.27 -15.79
C ILE A 12 -23.32 -25.04 -14.72
N LEU A 13 -22.09 -25.46 -15.01
CA LEU A 13 -20.93 -25.18 -14.18
C LEU A 13 -20.47 -23.73 -14.46
N MET A 14 -21.18 -22.76 -13.90
CA MET A 14 -20.62 -21.43 -13.69
C MET A 14 -19.54 -21.57 -12.63
N ILE A 15 -18.29 -21.70 -13.07
CA ILE A 15 -17.13 -21.50 -12.20
C ILE A 15 -17.15 -20.01 -11.84
N MET A 16 -17.83 -19.67 -10.74
CA MET A 16 -17.51 -18.46 -9.99
C MET A 16 -16.09 -18.64 -9.47
N VAL A 17 -15.14 -18.09 -10.22
CA VAL A 17 -13.79 -17.83 -9.72
C VAL A 17 -13.99 -16.84 -8.57
N SER A 18 -14.08 -17.37 -7.35
CA SER A 18 -13.92 -16.57 -6.15
C SER A 18 -12.53 -15.94 -6.24
N MET A 19 -12.49 -14.63 -6.48
CA MET A 19 -11.33 -13.83 -6.13
C MET A 19 -11.10 -14.08 -4.66
N VAL A 20 -10.03 -14.81 -4.33
CA VAL A 20 -9.48 -14.83 -2.98
C VAL A 20 -9.19 -13.37 -2.67
N PRO A 21 -9.91 -12.72 -1.73
CA PRO A 21 -9.54 -11.39 -1.32
C PRO A 21 -8.13 -11.51 -0.73
N PHE A 22 -7.20 -10.72 -1.26
CA PHE A 22 -5.93 -10.51 -0.57
C PHE A 22 -6.23 -10.11 0.88
N GLY A 23 -5.41 -10.63 1.79
CA GLY A 23 -5.66 -10.71 3.23
C GLY A 23 -6.29 -9.47 3.85
N THR A 24 -7.25 -9.73 4.74
CA THR A 24 -7.85 -8.73 5.62
C THR A 24 -6.80 -8.02 6.48
N SER A 25 -6.67 -6.71 6.28
CA SER A 25 -6.46 -5.66 7.31
C SER A 25 -5.28 -5.77 8.29
N THR A 26 -4.09 -6.24 7.89
CA THR A 26 -2.89 -6.08 8.75
C THR A 26 -1.73 -5.37 8.07
N ALA A 27 -1.52 -5.56 6.77
CA ALA A 27 -0.45 -4.89 6.02
C ALA A 27 -0.81 -3.46 5.55
N GLN A 28 -2.10 -3.12 5.47
CA GLN A 28 -2.55 -1.80 5.00
C GLN A 28 -2.41 -0.72 6.08
N ASP A 29 -2.59 -1.09 7.35
CA ASP A 29 -2.53 -0.19 8.51
C ASP A 29 -1.09 0.02 9.04
N SER A 30 -0.11 -0.71 8.48
CA SER A 30 1.31 -0.61 8.85
C SER A 30 2.14 0.25 7.90
N LEU A 31 1.60 0.65 6.74
CA LEU A 31 2.36 1.45 5.78
C LEU A 31 2.50 2.89 6.30
N PRO A 32 3.69 3.50 6.19
CA PRO A 32 3.88 4.89 6.60
C PRO A 32 3.10 5.86 5.69
N ILE A 33 2.72 5.45 4.49
CA ILE A 33 1.95 6.28 3.56
C ILE A 33 0.66 5.56 3.14
N GLY A 34 -0.35 6.35 2.82
CA GLY A 34 -1.66 5.91 2.36
C GLY A 34 -2.49 7.10 1.89
N GLY A 35 -3.63 6.83 1.26
CA GLY A 35 -4.47 7.86 0.66
C GLY A 35 -3.82 8.52 -0.57
N LYS A 36 -3.97 9.84 -0.70
CA LYS A 36 -3.59 10.59 -1.90
C LYS A 36 -2.15 11.13 -1.82
N GLY A 37 -1.36 10.78 -2.83
CA GLY A 37 -0.01 11.26 -3.07
C GLY A 37 0.12 12.17 -4.29
N MET A 38 1.27 12.81 -4.46
CA MET A 38 1.57 13.56 -5.67
C MET A 38 3.03 13.39 -6.04
N PHE A 39 3.34 13.24 -7.33
CA PHE A 39 4.70 13.40 -7.83
C PHE A 39 4.95 14.85 -8.20
N LEU A 40 6.13 15.36 -7.86
CA LEU A 40 6.62 16.66 -8.28
C LEU A 40 8.09 16.52 -8.65
N TRP A 41 8.36 16.48 -9.95
CA TRP A 41 9.71 16.23 -10.45
C TRP A 41 10.67 17.37 -10.04
N HIS A 42 10.28 18.63 -10.29
CA HIS A 42 11.15 19.79 -10.06
C HIS A 42 10.57 20.73 -9.00
N LEU A 43 10.82 20.41 -7.72
CA LEU A 43 10.31 21.21 -6.60
C LEU A 43 10.64 22.71 -6.71
N TRP A 44 11.86 23.05 -7.16
CA TRP A 44 12.33 24.43 -7.23
C TRP A 44 11.78 25.23 -8.41
N THR A 45 11.24 24.58 -9.45
CA THR A 45 10.59 25.26 -10.59
C THR A 45 9.09 25.34 -10.44
N ALA A 46 8.49 24.56 -9.53
CA ALA A 46 7.06 24.57 -9.26
C ALA A 46 6.55 26.00 -9.05
N ASN A 47 5.44 26.32 -9.72
CA ASN A 47 4.80 27.65 -9.72
C ASN A 47 5.73 28.80 -10.19
N GLY A 48 6.60 28.56 -11.17
CA GLY A 48 7.40 29.61 -11.81
C GLY A 48 8.73 29.91 -11.13
N GLY A 49 9.38 28.92 -10.52
CA GLY A 49 10.69 29.08 -9.83
C GLY A 49 10.60 29.30 -8.32
N GLY A 50 9.48 28.88 -7.70
CA GLY A 50 9.04 29.31 -6.38
C GLY A 50 10.05 29.08 -5.25
N LYS A 51 10.60 30.16 -4.70
CA LYS A 51 11.31 30.16 -3.41
C LYS A 51 10.41 29.83 -2.22
N ASN A 52 9.09 29.74 -2.41
CA ASN A 52 8.11 29.59 -1.36
C ASN A 52 7.29 28.30 -1.52
N LEU A 53 7.47 27.36 -0.59
CA LEU A 53 6.77 26.08 -0.53
C LEU A 53 5.27 26.23 -0.20
N ASN A 54 4.82 27.36 0.35
CA ASN A 54 3.43 27.55 0.79
C ASN A 54 2.42 27.37 -0.35
N THR A 55 2.75 27.79 -1.57
CA THR A 55 1.84 27.63 -2.72
C THR A 55 1.64 26.17 -3.06
N VAL A 56 2.73 25.39 -3.14
CA VAL A 56 2.69 23.94 -3.37
C VAL A 56 1.91 23.27 -2.23
N ILE A 57 2.28 23.54 -0.98
CA ILE A 57 1.65 22.96 0.21
C ILE A 57 0.15 23.27 0.27
N THR A 58 -0.25 24.52 0.04
CA THR A 58 -1.66 24.92 0.04
C THR A 58 -2.42 24.17 -1.04
N LYS A 59 -1.83 24.04 -2.23
CA LYS A 59 -2.45 23.31 -3.33
C LYS A 59 -2.61 21.82 -3.01
N LEU A 60 -1.55 21.16 -2.52
CA LEU A 60 -1.59 19.75 -2.11
C LEU A 60 -2.65 19.49 -1.03
N LYS A 61 -2.69 20.33 0.01
CA LYS A 61 -3.70 20.23 1.08
C LYS A 61 -5.11 20.45 0.57
N SER A 62 -5.31 21.39 -0.37
CA SER A 62 -6.64 21.67 -0.93
C SER A 62 -7.27 20.46 -1.66
N VAL A 63 -6.44 19.52 -2.10
CA VAL A 63 -6.88 18.29 -2.79
C VAL A 63 -6.68 17.03 -1.92
N GLY A 64 -6.37 17.18 -0.64
CA GLY A 64 -6.25 16.07 0.31
C GLY A 64 -5.01 15.20 0.15
N VAL A 65 -3.93 15.73 -0.44
CA VAL A 65 -2.64 15.02 -0.52
C VAL A 65 -1.96 15.01 0.85
N THR A 66 -1.48 13.83 1.25
CA THR A 66 -0.80 13.59 2.54
C THR A 66 0.65 13.15 2.37
N TRP A 67 1.10 12.85 1.16
CA TRP A 67 2.48 12.52 0.84
C TRP A 67 2.89 13.06 -0.53
N LEU A 68 4.09 13.60 -0.63
CA LEU A 68 4.67 14.16 -1.84
C LEU A 68 5.92 13.37 -2.20
N VAL A 69 6.09 13.09 -3.48
CA VAL A 69 7.28 12.44 -4.04
C VAL A 69 8.06 13.47 -4.84
N ILE A 70 9.36 13.62 -4.58
CA ILE A 70 10.25 14.53 -5.30
C ILE A 70 11.46 13.81 -5.88
N LYS A 71 11.93 14.23 -7.06
CA LYS A 71 13.12 13.61 -7.66
C LYS A 71 14.38 14.08 -6.93
N MET A 72 15.15 13.14 -6.40
CA MET A 72 16.40 13.45 -5.70
C MET A 72 17.62 12.74 -6.28
N GLY A 73 17.42 11.69 -7.09
CA GLY A 73 18.49 10.94 -7.74
C GLY A 73 18.21 10.62 -9.22
N ASP A 74 19.27 10.48 -10.00
CA ASP A 74 19.24 10.04 -11.39
C ASP A 74 20.54 9.30 -11.68
N GLY A 75 20.44 7.97 -11.68
CA GLY A 75 21.58 7.07 -11.66
C GLY A 75 22.48 7.38 -10.46
N ASP A 76 23.74 7.66 -10.75
CA ASP A 76 24.83 7.95 -9.81
C ASP A 76 24.93 9.42 -9.42
N SER A 77 24.03 10.23 -9.92
CA SER A 77 24.00 11.65 -9.67
C SER A 77 22.84 11.96 -8.75
N TYR A 78 23.09 12.75 -7.72
CA TYR A 78 21.99 13.55 -7.17
C TYR A 78 21.42 14.34 -8.32
N TYR A 79 20.14 14.15 -8.58
CA TYR A 79 19.58 14.67 -9.81
C TYR A 79 19.81 16.19 -9.88
N ASN A 80 20.45 16.57 -11.01
CA ASN A 80 21.03 17.86 -11.40
C ASN A 80 22.51 18.13 -11.04
N SER A 81 23.43 17.97 -12.00
CA SER A 81 24.85 18.39 -11.94
C SER A 81 25.22 19.10 -13.26
N PRO A 82 25.98 20.23 -13.30
CA PRO A 82 27.13 20.63 -12.47
C PRO A 82 26.90 21.78 -11.47
N ASN A 83 25.65 22.27 -11.33
CA ASN A 83 25.26 23.37 -10.42
C ASN A 83 24.20 22.97 -9.35
N HIS A 84 24.03 21.67 -9.07
CA HIS A 84 23.29 21.07 -7.93
C HIS A 84 21.98 21.75 -7.52
N SER A 85 21.05 22.04 -8.46
CA SER A 85 19.96 22.98 -8.17
C SER A 85 19.06 22.59 -7.01
N LEU A 86 18.71 21.31 -6.77
CA LEU A 86 17.76 21.01 -5.69
C LEU A 86 18.40 21.25 -4.32
N TYR A 87 19.55 20.63 -4.04
CA TYR A 87 20.26 20.83 -2.78
C TYR A 87 20.79 22.25 -2.64
N ASN A 88 21.31 22.85 -3.71
CA ASN A 88 21.72 24.26 -3.68
C ASN A 88 20.53 25.19 -3.47
N TRP A 89 19.38 24.93 -4.09
CA TRP A 89 18.15 25.70 -3.86
C TRP A 89 17.65 25.50 -2.44
N ALA A 90 17.64 24.26 -1.93
CA ALA A 90 17.23 23.96 -0.57
C ALA A 90 18.15 24.69 0.42
N THR A 91 19.46 24.60 0.25
CA THR A 91 20.44 25.35 1.05
C THR A 91 20.24 26.86 0.93
N SER A 92 20.06 27.39 -0.29
CA SER A 92 19.95 28.84 -0.53
C SER A 92 18.65 29.45 -0.03
N ASN A 93 17.56 28.69 0.06
CA ASN A 93 16.23 29.20 0.40
C ASN A 93 15.71 28.70 1.76
N TYR A 94 16.21 27.55 2.23
CA TYR A 94 15.76 26.86 3.45
C TYR A 94 16.94 26.42 4.34
N GLY A 95 18.19 26.64 3.96
CA GLY A 95 19.37 26.26 4.74
C GLY A 95 19.86 24.82 4.51
N SER A 96 18.95 23.87 4.28
CA SER A 96 19.27 22.48 3.94
C SER A 96 18.06 21.74 3.38
N MET A 97 18.27 20.52 2.87
CA MET A 97 17.17 19.63 2.51
C MET A 97 16.37 19.15 3.73
N ASP A 98 17.03 18.91 4.87
CA ASP A 98 16.35 18.60 6.14
C ASP A 98 15.31 19.66 6.51
N SER A 99 15.62 20.93 6.25
CA SER A 99 14.71 22.05 6.53
C SER A 99 13.52 22.07 5.57
N VAL A 100 13.71 21.67 4.31
CA VAL A 100 12.62 21.48 3.33
C VAL A 100 11.69 20.36 3.80
N VAL A 101 12.24 19.21 4.21
CA VAL A 101 11.46 18.10 4.78
C VAL A 101 10.63 18.58 5.98
N ALA A 102 11.27 19.28 6.92
CA ALA A 102 10.60 19.81 8.12
C ALA A 102 9.42 20.76 7.79
N VAL A 103 9.52 21.55 6.72
CA VAL A 103 8.43 22.43 6.26
C VAL A 103 7.21 21.63 5.77
N PHE A 104 7.43 20.53 5.03
CA PHE A 104 6.33 19.65 4.61
C PHE A 104 5.71 18.90 5.81
N HIS A 105 6.55 18.37 6.71
CA HIS A 105 6.11 17.70 7.92
C HIS A 105 5.27 18.59 8.84
N ALA A 106 5.68 19.84 9.04
CA ALA A 106 4.93 20.84 9.79
C ALA A 106 3.52 21.12 9.20
N ASN A 107 3.31 20.74 7.94
CA ASN A 107 2.05 20.87 7.23
C ASN A 107 1.30 19.55 7.06
N GLY A 108 1.76 18.47 7.69
CA GLY A 108 1.14 17.15 7.64
C GLY A 108 1.33 16.41 6.32
N ILE A 109 2.36 16.76 5.56
CA ILE A 109 2.72 16.11 4.29
C ILE A 109 4.02 15.35 4.48
N LYS A 110 3.99 14.03 4.25
CA LYS A 110 5.20 13.20 4.18
C LYS A 110 5.96 13.48 2.89
N LEU A 111 7.29 13.39 2.92
CA LEU A 111 8.14 13.64 1.77
C LEU A 111 8.96 12.39 1.45
N LEU A 112 8.69 11.80 0.29
CA LEU A 112 9.46 10.70 -0.26
C LEU A 112 10.38 11.21 -1.35
N ALA A 113 11.54 10.59 -1.48
CA ALA A 113 12.41 10.78 -2.62
C ALA A 113 12.06 9.77 -3.73
N PHE A 114 12.37 10.07 -4.98
CA PHE A 114 12.55 9.04 -6.01
C PHE A 114 13.86 9.22 -6.77
N GLN A 115 14.37 8.08 -7.26
CA GLN A 115 15.60 7.98 -8.02
C GLN A 115 15.40 7.11 -9.25
N TYR A 116 15.83 7.59 -10.42
CA TYR A 116 16.01 6.72 -11.58
C TYR A 116 17.23 5.82 -11.36
N VAL A 117 17.06 4.52 -11.58
CA VAL A 117 18.16 3.56 -11.52
C VAL A 117 18.21 2.74 -12.79
N TYR A 118 19.43 2.56 -13.30
CA TYR A 118 19.67 1.94 -14.60
C TYR A 118 20.35 0.58 -14.47
N GLY A 119 21.03 0.29 -13.36
CA GLY A 119 21.75 -0.97 -13.16
C GLY A 119 22.95 -1.17 -14.10
N VAL A 120 23.30 -0.13 -14.86
CA VAL A 120 24.49 -0.02 -15.71
C VAL A 120 25.34 1.15 -15.28
N PRO A 121 26.62 1.14 -15.69
CA PRO A 121 27.36 2.37 -15.84
C PRO A 121 26.62 3.33 -16.78
N HIS A 122 25.85 4.28 -16.25
CA HIS A 122 25.22 5.34 -17.04
C HIS A 122 26.10 6.58 -16.98
N HIS A 123 26.26 7.26 -18.12
CA HIS A 123 27.00 8.48 -18.49
C HIS A 123 28.12 9.11 -17.61
N TRP A 124 28.35 8.75 -16.34
CA TRP A 124 29.49 9.15 -15.48
C TRP A 124 29.87 8.17 -14.34
N GLY A 125 29.34 6.94 -14.21
CA GLY A 125 29.71 6.07 -13.07
C GLY A 125 29.36 4.59 -13.15
N ASN A 126 29.35 3.88 -12.01
CA ASN A 126 29.24 2.42 -11.81
C ASN A 126 27.92 2.10 -11.07
N PRO A 127 27.21 0.97 -11.24
CA PRO A 127 26.03 0.65 -10.43
C PRO A 127 26.21 0.80 -8.90
N ALA A 128 27.43 0.66 -8.38
CA ALA A 128 27.75 0.98 -6.99
C ALA A 128 27.44 2.45 -6.62
N SER A 129 27.64 3.41 -7.53
CA SER A 129 27.38 4.83 -7.29
C SER A 129 25.89 5.20 -7.34
N GLU A 130 25.01 4.37 -7.93
CA GLU A 130 23.56 4.55 -7.75
C GLU A 130 23.14 4.32 -6.29
N THR A 131 23.75 3.32 -5.63
CA THR A 131 23.47 3.05 -4.21
C THR A 131 24.00 4.12 -3.28
N ASP A 132 25.13 4.75 -3.60
CA ASP A 132 25.67 5.85 -2.80
C ASP A 132 24.70 7.04 -2.78
N VAL A 133 24.09 7.35 -3.93
CA VAL A 133 23.03 8.37 -4.03
C VAL A 133 21.80 7.97 -3.22
N ALA A 134 21.33 6.73 -3.35
CA ALA A 134 20.17 6.23 -2.61
C ALA A 134 20.37 6.33 -1.08
N ASN A 135 21.52 5.85 -0.60
CA ASN A 135 21.87 5.88 0.81
C ASN A 135 21.95 7.30 1.35
N SER A 136 22.55 8.21 0.59
CA SER A 136 22.68 9.61 1.02
C SER A 136 21.37 10.40 0.93
N ILE A 137 20.47 10.02 0.01
CA ILE A 137 19.09 10.53 0.02
C ILE A 137 18.39 10.11 1.32
N LEU A 138 18.54 8.86 1.74
CA LEU A 138 17.96 8.33 2.97
C LEU A 138 18.63 8.88 4.25
N ASP A 139 19.87 9.38 4.15
CA ASP A 139 20.53 10.12 5.24
C ASP A 139 19.94 11.52 5.48
N VAL A 140 19.12 12.07 4.55
CA VAL A 140 18.44 13.36 4.73
C VAL A 140 17.47 13.26 5.91
N LYS A 141 17.66 14.12 6.91
CA LYS A 141 16.95 13.99 8.19
C LYS A 141 15.44 14.13 7.99
N GLY A 142 14.72 13.07 8.35
CA GLY A 142 13.27 13.03 8.34
C GLY A 142 12.65 12.66 6.99
N ILE A 143 13.43 12.37 5.95
CA ILE A 143 12.86 11.86 4.70
C ILE A 143 12.03 10.59 4.99
N ASP A 144 10.84 10.48 4.42
CA ASP A 144 9.89 9.40 4.78
C ASP A 144 10.12 8.10 4.00
N GLY A 145 10.99 8.12 2.98
CA GLY A 145 11.35 6.94 2.21
C GLY A 145 11.86 7.22 0.82
N LEU A 146 12.17 6.16 0.08
CA LEU A 146 12.72 6.20 -1.27
C LEU A 146 11.87 5.35 -2.22
N LEU A 147 11.51 5.92 -3.36
CA LEU A 147 10.90 5.22 -4.48
C LEU A 147 11.95 4.95 -5.56
N ILE A 148 12.14 3.69 -5.87
CA ILE A 148 13.06 3.20 -6.89
C ILE A 148 12.33 3.20 -8.22
N ASP A 149 12.76 4.03 -9.16
CA ASP A 149 12.26 4.01 -10.53
C ASP A 149 13.27 3.27 -11.41
N ALA A 150 13.06 1.95 -11.52
CA ALA A 150 13.98 1.06 -12.19
C ALA A 150 13.71 1.05 -13.70
N GLU A 151 14.65 1.60 -14.46
CA GLU A 151 14.49 1.88 -15.87
C GLU A 151 14.68 0.64 -16.77
N ILE A 152 14.29 0.79 -18.04
CA ILE A 152 14.22 -0.29 -19.03
C ILE A 152 15.53 -1.07 -19.22
N GLN A 153 16.67 -0.50 -18.82
CA GLN A 153 17.97 -1.15 -18.84
C GLN A 153 17.92 -2.48 -18.06
N TYR A 154 17.20 -2.55 -16.94
CA TYR A 154 17.03 -3.81 -16.18
C TYR A 154 16.33 -4.92 -16.99
N ASP A 155 15.50 -4.60 -17.99
CA ASP A 155 14.92 -5.60 -18.88
C ASP A 155 15.91 -6.20 -19.87
N ILE A 156 16.98 -5.50 -20.21
CA ILE A 156 17.91 -5.93 -21.26
C ILE A 156 19.27 -6.38 -20.70
N LEU A 157 19.61 -6.01 -19.47
CA LEU A 157 20.87 -6.36 -18.83
C LEU A 157 21.03 -7.85 -18.54
N THR A 158 22.17 -8.42 -18.92
CA THR A 158 22.53 -9.79 -18.54
C THR A 158 22.70 -9.96 -17.03
N THR A 159 23.15 -8.91 -16.34
CA THR A 159 23.40 -8.86 -14.89
C THR A 159 22.22 -8.36 -14.06
N ARG A 160 21.04 -8.14 -14.68
CA ARG A 160 19.86 -7.49 -14.06
C ARG A 160 19.54 -7.94 -12.63
N VAL A 161 19.57 -9.24 -12.35
CA VAL A 161 19.24 -9.81 -11.03
C VAL A 161 20.32 -9.45 -10.02
N ALA A 162 21.59 -9.58 -10.40
CA ALA A 162 22.71 -9.23 -9.53
C ALA A 162 22.76 -7.72 -9.26
N ALA A 163 22.51 -6.89 -10.28
CA ALA A 163 22.48 -5.44 -10.16
C ALA A 163 21.32 -4.97 -9.25
N ALA A 164 20.10 -5.48 -9.45
CA ALA A 164 18.94 -5.12 -8.63
C ALA A 164 19.14 -5.57 -7.17
N ARG A 165 19.67 -6.78 -6.98
CA ARG A 165 19.98 -7.32 -5.65
C ARG A 165 21.02 -6.47 -4.93
N ALA A 166 22.15 -6.19 -5.57
CA ALA A 166 23.20 -5.37 -4.98
C ALA A 166 22.69 -3.97 -4.61
N TYR A 167 21.85 -3.38 -5.47
CA TYR A 167 21.27 -2.06 -5.21
C TYR A 167 20.41 -2.05 -3.95
N CYS A 168 19.41 -2.93 -3.90
CA CYS A 168 18.48 -2.98 -2.77
C CYS A 168 19.14 -3.51 -1.48
N ASP A 169 20.03 -4.51 -1.56
CA ASP A 169 20.72 -5.04 -0.38
C ASP A 169 21.65 -3.98 0.24
N SER A 170 22.23 -3.08 -0.56
CA SER A 170 23.00 -1.94 -0.05
C SER A 170 22.11 -1.01 0.79
N ILE A 171 20.94 -0.65 0.28
CA ILE A 171 19.97 0.19 1.01
C ILE A 171 19.58 -0.46 2.32
N HIS A 172 19.16 -1.72 2.32
CA HIS A 172 18.75 -2.43 3.53
C HIS A 172 19.88 -2.61 4.55
N ALA A 173 21.12 -2.72 4.09
CA ALA A 173 22.28 -2.81 4.98
C ALA A 173 22.56 -1.49 5.72
N HIS A 174 22.32 -0.33 5.08
CA HIS A 174 22.55 1.00 5.67
C HIS A 174 21.31 1.54 6.39
N HIS A 175 20.13 1.22 5.88
CA HIS A 175 18.84 1.79 6.25
C HIS A 175 17.77 0.70 6.45
N PRO A 176 17.93 -0.20 7.45
CA PRO A 176 17.09 -1.40 7.59
C PRO A 176 15.61 -1.11 7.89
N ASP A 177 15.30 0.09 8.38
CA ASP A 177 13.94 0.52 8.71
C ASP A 177 13.36 1.50 7.68
N ALA A 178 14.09 1.80 6.60
CA ALA A 178 13.62 2.74 5.58
C ALA A 178 12.44 2.16 4.80
N PHE A 179 11.44 3.00 4.56
CA PHE A 179 10.36 2.68 3.65
C PHE A 179 10.83 2.80 2.20
N ILE A 180 10.72 1.70 1.46
CA ILE A 180 11.16 1.62 0.06
C ILE A 180 9.97 1.24 -0.82
N GLY A 181 9.78 1.94 -1.93
CA GLY A 181 8.81 1.56 -2.96
C GLY A 181 9.46 1.27 -4.30
N LEU A 182 8.83 0.46 -5.13
CA LEU A 182 9.20 0.26 -6.53
C LEU A 182 8.20 1.00 -7.43
N ILE A 183 8.64 1.96 -8.23
CA ILE A 183 7.87 2.47 -9.35
C ILE A 183 8.08 1.48 -10.50
N SER A 184 7.01 0.80 -10.89
CA SER A 184 7.09 -0.30 -11.86
C SER A 184 6.26 -0.01 -13.10
N TRP A 185 6.48 -0.78 -14.16
CA TRP A 185 5.50 -0.87 -15.23
C TRP A 185 4.20 -1.52 -14.75
N ASP A 186 3.14 -1.26 -15.50
CA ASP A 186 1.80 -1.84 -15.34
C ASP A 186 1.67 -3.25 -15.92
N SER A 187 2.63 -3.67 -16.74
CA SER A 187 2.61 -4.91 -17.51
C SER A 187 3.80 -5.80 -17.21
N ILE A 188 3.61 -6.85 -16.41
CA ILE A 188 4.62 -7.90 -16.21
C ILE A 188 4.89 -8.63 -17.53
N THR A 189 3.86 -8.89 -18.33
CA THR A 189 4.02 -9.51 -19.64
C THR A 189 4.78 -8.65 -20.67
N GLY A 190 4.78 -7.33 -20.50
CA GLY A 190 5.53 -6.41 -21.36
C GLY A 190 7.02 -6.38 -21.01
N HIS A 191 7.35 -6.69 -19.76
CA HIS A 191 8.68 -6.59 -19.17
C HIS A 191 9.07 -7.92 -18.51
N ARG A 192 9.01 -9.03 -19.28
CA ARG A 192 9.18 -10.39 -18.73
C ARG A 192 10.57 -10.67 -18.19
N THR A 193 11.56 -9.93 -18.67
CA THR A 193 12.96 -10.10 -18.30
C THR A 193 13.37 -9.21 -17.15
N PHE A 194 12.58 -8.19 -16.81
CA PHE A 194 12.79 -7.36 -15.62
C PHE A 194 12.87 -8.25 -14.35
N PRO A 195 13.80 -7.97 -13.42
CA PRO A 195 13.99 -8.77 -12.21
C PRO A 195 12.91 -8.49 -11.14
N TRP A 196 11.65 -8.73 -11.49
CA TRP A 196 10.45 -8.43 -10.69
C TRP A 196 10.56 -8.93 -9.26
N THR A 197 10.77 -10.24 -9.05
CA THR A 197 10.82 -10.82 -7.70
C THR A 197 12.01 -10.31 -6.89
N THR A 198 13.11 -9.93 -7.55
CA THR A 198 14.29 -9.42 -6.84
C THR A 198 14.03 -8.05 -6.24
N PHE A 199 13.41 -7.13 -6.99
CA PHE A 199 12.98 -5.84 -6.45
C PHE A 199 11.82 -6.00 -5.49
N LEU A 200 10.76 -6.71 -5.91
CA LEU A 200 9.54 -6.84 -5.11
C LEU A 200 9.81 -7.48 -3.75
N ASP A 201 10.71 -8.44 -3.62
CA ASP A 201 11.12 -9.01 -2.32
C ASP A 201 11.69 -7.96 -1.34
N ARG A 202 12.25 -6.86 -1.86
CA ARG A 202 13.07 -5.87 -1.11
C ARG A 202 12.43 -4.50 -0.99
N VAL A 203 11.15 -4.36 -1.28
CA VAL A 203 10.42 -3.09 -1.13
C VAL A 203 9.19 -3.29 -0.26
N ASP A 204 8.58 -2.23 0.22
CA ASP A 204 7.36 -2.28 1.03
C ASP A 204 6.10 -2.15 0.17
N VAL A 205 6.22 -1.46 -0.97
CA VAL A 205 5.11 -1.18 -1.88
C VAL A 205 5.55 -1.28 -3.33
N ASN A 206 4.63 -1.71 -4.21
CA ASN A 206 4.78 -1.58 -5.64
C ASN A 206 3.87 -0.47 -6.19
N MET A 207 4.38 0.34 -7.09
CA MET A 207 3.70 1.52 -7.65
C MET A 207 3.66 1.48 -9.18
N PRO A 208 2.79 0.65 -9.78
CA PRO A 208 2.65 0.57 -11.22
C PRO A 208 2.23 1.90 -11.86
N MET A 209 2.89 2.28 -12.96
CA MET A 209 2.57 3.48 -13.76
C MET A 209 1.32 3.28 -14.63
N MET A 210 0.21 3.90 -14.23
CA MET A 210 -1.10 3.85 -14.87
C MET A 210 -1.31 5.02 -15.85
N TYR A 211 -0.50 5.10 -16.90
CA TYR A 211 -0.61 6.18 -17.90
C TYR A 211 -1.69 5.90 -18.97
N TRP A 212 -2.95 5.86 -18.53
CA TRP A 212 -4.07 5.43 -19.37
C TRP A 212 -4.26 6.28 -20.62
N ALA A 213 -4.21 7.61 -20.51
CA ALA A 213 -4.47 8.50 -21.64
C ALA A 213 -3.30 8.45 -22.63
N ALA A 214 -2.06 8.35 -22.14
CA ALA A 214 -0.89 8.11 -22.97
C ALA A 214 -1.02 6.80 -23.78
N LYS A 215 -1.66 5.77 -23.20
CA LYS A 215 -1.94 4.46 -23.83
C LYS A 215 -3.28 4.39 -24.56
N SER A 216 -3.97 5.51 -24.75
CA SER A 216 -5.29 5.57 -25.40
C SER A 216 -6.33 4.62 -24.79
N THR A 217 -6.32 4.47 -23.46
CA THR A 217 -7.26 3.63 -22.70
C THR A 217 -7.92 4.41 -21.57
N THR A 218 -8.73 3.75 -20.74
CA THR A 218 -9.43 4.35 -19.61
C THR A 218 -8.82 3.92 -18.27
N PRO A 219 -9.03 4.67 -17.17
CA PRO A 219 -8.65 4.26 -15.84
C PRO A 219 -9.13 2.86 -15.45
N GLN A 220 -10.41 2.55 -15.71
CA GLN A 220 -10.98 1.21 -15.47
C GLN A 220 -10.22 0.11 -16.20
N ASN A 221 -9.91 0.32 -17.48
CA ASN A 221 -9.26 -0.70 -18.30
C ASN A 221 -7.81 -0.93 -17.86
N ILE A 222 -7.05 0.14 -17.59
CA ILE A 222 -5.65 -0.02 -17.16
C ILE A 222 -5.55 -0.62 -15.76
N LEU A 223 -6.43 -0.22 -14.82
CA LEU A 223 -6.47 -0.80 -13.48
C LEU A 223 -6.86 -2.28 -13.52
N SER A 224 -7.84 -2.64 -14.35
CA SER A 224 -8.24 -4.05 -14.52
C SER A 224 -7.13 -4.89 -15.15
N PHE A 225 -6.42 -4.35 -16.13
CA PHE A 225 -5.28 -5.01 -16.76
C PHE A 225 -4.15 -5.22 -15.76
N MET A 226 -3.70 -4.15 -15.09
CA MET A 226 -2.62 -4.19 -14.09
C MET A 226 -2.97 -5.14 -12.94
N SER A 227 -4.17 -5.01 -12.36
CA SER A 227 -4.59 -5.87 -11.25
C SER A 227 -4.63 -7.35 -11.64
N GLY A 228 -5.09 -7.65 -12.86
CA GLY A 228 -5.08 -9.01 -13.39
C GLY A 228 -3.66 -9.58 -13.56
N GLN A 229 -2.72 -8.77 -14.06
CA GLN A 229 -1.30 -9.15 -14.19
C GLN A 229 -0.69 -9.47 -12.83
N PHE A 230 -0.73 -8.52 -11.89
CA PHE A 230 -0.11 -8.72 -10.58
C PHE A 230 -0.78 -9.84 -9.78
N THR A 231 -2.11 -9.99 -9.85
CA THR A 231 -2.81 -11.13 -9.20
C THR A 231 -2.34 -12.47 -9.75
N TYR A 232 -2.20 -12.59 -11.07
CA TYR A 232 -1.79 -13.82 -11.72
C TYR A 232 -0.33 -14.17 -11.41
N TYR A 233 0.60 -13.23 -11.60
CA TYR A 233 2.02 -13.49 -11.40
C TYR A 233 2.42 -13.63 -9.94
N THR A 234 1.80 -12.87 -9.03
CA THR A 234 2.05 -13.04 -7.59
C THR A 234 1.72 -14.45 -7.13
N LYS A 235 0.63 -15.07 -7.63
CA LYS A 235 0.33 -16.48 -7.35
C LYS A 235 1.42 -17.42 -7.84
N ILE A 236 1.99 -17.15 -9.01
CA ILE A 236 3.10 -17.96 -9.56
C ILE A 236 4.33 -17.83 -8.67
N TRP A 237 4.75 -16.61 -8.36
CA TRP A 237 5.93 -16.34 -7.53
C TRP A 237 5.80 -16.92 -6.13
N VAL A 238 4.65 -16.74 -5.47
CA VAL A 238 4.37 -17.36 -4.17
C VAL A 238 4.50 -18.89 -4.23
N ASN A 239 3.94 -19.53 -5.27
CA ASN A 239 4.06 -20.98 -5.46
C ASN A 239 5.49 -21.45 -5.79
N GLN A 240 6.36 -20.54 -6.24
CA GLN A 240 7.77 -20.79 -6.52
C GLN A 240 8.68 -20.52 -5.29
N GLY A 241 8.10 -20.05 -4.18
CA GLY A 241 8.83 -19.74 -2.94
C GLY A 241 9.10 -18.25 -2.71
N ASP A 242 8.75 -17.38 -3.66
CA ASP A 242 8.96 -15.93 -3.56
C ASP A 242 7.75 -15.24 -2.89
N SER A 243 7.37 -15.70 -1.69
CA SER A 243 6.16 -15.22 -1.01
C SER A 243 6.18 -13.72 -0.73
N ALA A 244 7.37 -13.17 -0.48
CA ALA A 244 7.58 -11.76 -0.20
C ALA A 244 7.31 -10.85 -1.41
N ALA A 245 7.30 -11.37 -2.65
CA ALA A 245 6.99 -10.56 -3.84
C ALA A 245 5.53 -10.07 -3.88
N ALA A 246 4.66 -10.62 -3.03
CA ALA A 246 3.29 -10.15 -2.83
C ALA A 246 3.27 -8.82 -2.05
N LYS A 247 3.45 -7.70 -2.75
CA LYS A 247 3.46 -6.36 -2.14
C LYS A 247 2.13 -5.63 -2.30
N PRO A 248 1.74 -4.78 -1.32
CA PRO A 248 0.70 -3.79 -1.52
C PRO A 248 0.95 -2.97 -2.79
N ILE A 249 -0.12 -2.59 -3.48
CA ILE A 249 -0.06 -1.81 -4.72
C ILE A 249 -0.58 -0.39 -4.44
N MET A 250 0.19 0.63 -4.82
CA MET A 250 -0.25 2.03 -4.85
C MET A 250 -0.05 2.60 -6.26
N PRO A 251 -1.07 2.57 -7.14
CA PRO A 251 -0.85 2.92 -8.53
C PRO A 251 -0.52 4.40 -8.72
N LEU A 252 0.39 4.68 -9.65
CA LEU A 252 0.79 6.01 -10.08
C LEU A 252 0.01 6.39 -11.35
N GLY A 253 -1.04 7.17 -11.20
CA GLY A 253 -1.90 7.62 -12.30
C GLY A 253 -1.28 8.74 -13.13
N GLN A 254 -1.81 8.91 -14.35
CA GLN A 254 -1.53 10.08 -15.17
C GLN A 254 -2.29 11.30 -14.62
N GLY A 255 -1.57 12.37 -14.30
CA GLY A 255 -2.17 13.65 -13.90
C GLY A 255 -2.67 14.44 -15.10
N GLU A 256 -1.86 14.57 -16.15
CA GLU A 256 -2.21 15.26 -17.40
C GLU A 256 -1.31 14.78 -18.55
N TYR A 257 -1.31 15.44 -19.70
CA TYR A 257 -0.34 15.24 -20.78
C TYR A 257 1.09 15.61 -20.36
N PHE A 258 2.03 14.70 -20.63
CA PHE A 258 3.43 14.85 -20.22
C PHE A 258 4.44 14.66 -21.37
N GLY A 259 4.02 14.92 -22.62
CA GLY A 259 4.90 14.98 -23.79
C GLY A 259 4.69 13.89 -24.84
N TYR A 260 3.79 12.93 -24.61
CA TYR A 260 3.35 11.96 -25.63
C TYR A 260 1.98 11.36 -25.31
N GLY A 261 1.32 10.79 -26.33
CA GLY A 261 0.00 10.17 -26.21
C GLY A 261 -1.14 11.19 -26.08
N ASN A 262 -2.22 10.84 -25.36
CA ASN A 262 -3.36 11.74 -25.17
C ASN A 262 -3.38 12.37 -23.78
N ASP A 263 -4.17 13.43 -23.67
CA ASP A 263 -4.50 14.07 -22.40
C ASP A 263 -5.59 13.30 -21.62
N VAL A 264 -5.56 13.47 -20.31
CA VAL A 264 -6.59 12.99 -19.39
C VAL A 264 -7.94 13.62 -19.75
N ARG A 265 -9.03 12.89 -19.56
CA ARG A 265 -10.38 13.39 -19.81
C ARG A 265 -11.09 13.70 -18.51
N GLN A 266 -12.05 14.63 -18.54
CA GLN A 266 -12.91 14.87 -17.40
C GLN A 266 -13.63 13.58 -16.97
N GLY A 267 -13.52 13.24 -15.70
CA GLY A 267 -14.02 12.03 -15.03
C GLY A 267 -12.95 10.95 -14.84
N ASP A 268 -11.81 11.04 -15.54
CA ASP A 268 -10.77 10.01 -15.46
C ASP A 268 -10.10 9.97 -14.09
N ILE A 269 -9.82 11.13 -13.49
CA ILE A 269 -9.09 11.19 -12.20
C ILE A 269 -9.97 10.64 -11.09
N THR A 270 -11.25 11.02 -11.06
CA THR A 270 -12.23 10.45 -10.14
C THR A 270 -12.36 8.94 -10.35
N SER A 271 -12.51 8.50 -11.60
CA SER A 271 -12.60 7.07 -11.91
C SER A 271 -11.37 6.30 -11.44
N PHE A 272 -10.17 6.82 -11.70
CA PHE A 272 -8.90 6.20 -11.29
C PHE A 272 -8.81 6.04 -9.78
N CYS A 273 -9.02 7.12 -9.04
CA CYS A 273 -8.88 7.13 -7.59
C CYS A 273 -9.95 6.27 -6.92
N ASP A 274 -11.22 6.46 -7.28
CA ASP A 274 -12.34 5.77 -6.63
C ASP A 274 -12.32 4.27 -6.93
N LEU A 275 -11.97 3.84 -8.15
CA LEU A 275 -11.83 2.41 -8.44
C LEU A 275 -10.65 1.80 -7.68
N SER A 276 -9.51 2.50 -7.61
CA SER A 276 -8.34 2.04 -6.86
C SER A 276 -8.68 1.76 -5.40
N GLN A 277 -9.52 2.60 -4.78
CA GLN A 277 -10.01 2.38 -3.42
C GLN A 277 -11.13 1.33 -3.36
N THR A 278 -12.26 1.58 -4.03
CA THR A 278 -13.52 0.85 -3.80
C THR A 278 -13.55 -0.54 -4.41
N LYS A 279 -12.86 -0.73 -5.54
CA LYS A 279 -12.84 -2.01 -6.27
C LYS A 279 -11.61 -2.83 -5.94
N TYR A 280 -10.45 -2.19 -5.81
CA TYR A 280 -9.17 -2.88 -5.62
C TYR A 280 -8.62 -2.82 -4.20
N ASN A 281 -9.21 -1.99 -3.33
CA ASN A 281 -8.77 -1.80 -1.94
C ASN A 281 -7.27 -1.49 -1.84
N TYR A 282 -6.76 -0.65 -2.73
CA TYR A 282 -5.38 -0.19 -2.66
C TYR A 282 -5.22 0.81 -1.49
N PRO A 283 -4.09 0.78 -0.77
CA PRO A 283 -3.83 1.69 0.36
C PRO A 283 -3.69 3.16 -0.03
N GLY A 284 -3.35 3.46 -1.28
CA GLY A 284 -3.15 4.81 -1.75
C GLY A 284 -2.99 4.91 -3.26
N VAL A 285 -3.00 6.13 -3.76
CA VAL A 285 -2.83 6.50 -5.18
C VAL A 285 -2.01 7.77 -5.29
N SER A 286 -1.33 7.97 -6.41
CA SER A 286 -0.72 9.25 -6.74
C SER A 286 -0.97 9.63 -8.19
N LEU A 287 -0.73 10.89 -8.54
CA LEU A 287 -0.70 11.38 -9.92
C LEU A 287 0.70 11.84 -10.32
N TRP A 288 1.01 11.68 -11.60
CA TRP A 288 2.17 12.22 -12.29
C TRP A 288 1.77 13.38 -13.22
N GLU A 289 2.29 14.60 -13.08
CA GLU A 289 3.02 15.18 -11.96
C GLU A 289 2.54 16.62 -11.78
N TYR A 290 2.66 17.15 -10.56
CA TYR A 290 2.12 18.45 -10.12
C TYR A 290 2.28 19.57 -11.15
N SER A 291 3.46 19.74 -11.75
CA SER A 291 3.78 20.90 -12.60
C SER A 291 3.20 20.79 -14.00
N GLN A 292 2.81 19.59 -14.43
CA GLN A 292 2.17 19.34 -15.72
C GLN A 292 0.65 19.46 -15.65
N ILE A 293 0.06 19.50 -14.45
CA ILE A 293 -1.39 19.64 -14.31
C ILE A 293 -1.79 21.12 -14.47
N SER A 294 -2.20 21.46 -15.70
CA SER A 294 -2.64 22.78 -16.11
C SER A 294 -4.16 22.94 -16.03
N HIS A 295 -4.92 21.86 -16.23
CA HIS A 295 -6.37 21.91 -16.24
C HIS A 295 -6.97 21.88 -14.83
N SER A 296 -7.85 22.83 -14.53
CA SER A 296 -8.48 22.92 -13.19
C SER A 296 -9.37 21.72 -12.87
N TYR A 297 -9.97 21.06 -13.87
CA TYR A 297 -10.84 19.91 -13.63
C TYR A 297 -10.07 18.71 -13.06
N VAL A 298 -8.80 18.50 -13.44
CA VAL A 298 -7.95 17.44 -12.87
C VAL A 298 -7.82 17.63 -11.36
N TRP A 299 -7.53 18.86 -10.93
CA TRP A 299 -7.44 19.20 -9.51
C TRP A 299 -8.77 19.09 -8.77
N ASN A 300 -9.87 19.51 -9.40
CA ASN A 300 -11.20 19.42 -8.81
C ASN A 300 -11.64 17.97 -8.62
N GLU A 301 -11.38 17.13 -9.62
CA GLU A 301 -11.61 15.68 -9.53
C GLU A 301 -10.71 15.05 -8.49
N TYR A 302 -9.42 15.39 -8.46
CA TYR A 302 -8.52 14.83 -7.46
C TYR A 302 -8.92 15.25 -6.03
N ALA A 303 -9.45 16.46 -5.86
CA ALA A 303 -10.05 16.88 -4.60
C ALA A 303 -11.29 16.04 -4.27
N ALA A 304 -12.19 15.82 -5.22
CA ALA A 304 -13.46 15.10 -5.01
C ALA A 304 -13.32 13.57 -4.90
N ALA A 305 -12.24 13.00 -5.44
CA ALA A 305 -11.99 11.57 -5.44
C ALA A 305 -11.28 11.10 -4.16
N TRP A 306 -11.35 9.80 -3.88
CA TRP A 306 -10.79 9.22 -2.66
C TRP A 306 -11.22 10.00 -1.42
N GLN A 307 -12.48 10.43 -1.41
CA GLN A 307 -13.05 10.98 -0.20
C GLN A 307 -13.22 9.79 0.73
N VAL A 308 -12.45 9.78 1.83
CA VAL A 308 -12.78 8.98 3.01
C VAL A 308 -14.06 9.57 3.56
N THR A 309 -15.14 9.36 2.84
CA THR A 309 -16.46 9.40 3.43
C THR A 309 -16.42 8.27 4.42
N PHE A 310 -16.53 8.59 5.70
CA PHE A 310 -17.20 7.71 6.62
C PHE A 310 -18.65 7.58 6.12
N VAL A 311 -18.84 6.94 4.97
CA VAL A 311 -20.02 6.14 4.75
C VAL A 311 -19.85 5.10 5.83
N SER A 312 -20.82 5.01 6.73
CA SER A 312 -21.14 3.74 7.35
C SER A 312 -21.46 2.78 6.20
N ALA A 313 -20.42 2.29 5.52
CA ALA A 313 -20.53 1.20 4.61
C ALA A 313 -20.91 0.05 5.53
N GLU A 314 -22.20 -0.28 5.53
CA GLU A 314 -22.56 -1.67 5.66
C GLU A 314 -21.70 -2.40 4.64
N SER A 315 -20.63 -2.97 5.17
CA SER A 315 -19.79 -3.96 4.52
C SER A 315 -20.74 -4.96 3.86
N ASN A 316 -20.87 -4.88 2.54
CA ASN A 316 -21.50 -5.94 1.75
C ASN A 316 -20.58 -7.17 1.62
N ALA A 317 -19.41 -7.18 2.30
CA ALA A 317 -18.85 -8.44 2.74
C ALA A 317 -19.64 -8.87 3.99
N PRO A 318 -20.25 -10.08 4.02
CA PRO A 318 -21.03 -10.49 5.16
C PRO A 318 -20.13 -10.42 6.40
N ILE A 319 -20.46 -9.51 7.32
CA ILE A 319 -19.89 -9.53 8.66
C ILE A 319 -20.16 -10.95 9.16
N ARG A 320 -19.15 -11.62 9.71
CA ARG A 320 -19.30 -12.97 10.27
C ARG A 320 -19.17 -12.85 11.78
N TYR A 321 -19.78 -13.81 12.49
CA TYR A 321 -19.41 -13.99 13.88
C TYR A 321 -17.90 -14.25 13.95
N ASN A 322 -17.23 -13.56 14.87
CA ASN A 322 -15.83 -13.75 15.15
C ASN A 322 -15.62 -13.61 16.65
N LEU A 323 -14.85 -14.54 17.22
CA LEU A 323 -14.23 -14.38 18.51
C LEU A 323 -12.74 -14.19 18.25
N SER A 324 -12.12 -13.13 18.76
CA SER A 324 -10.68 -12.88 18.59
C SER A 324 -9.89 -13.50 19.74
N GLN A 325 -8.59 -13.76 19.51
CA GLN A 325 -7.68 -14.12 20.60
C GLN A 325 -7.61 -12.97 21.62
N ASN A 326 -7.56 -13.29 22.92
CA ASN A 326 -7.44 -12.30 23.96
C ASN A 326 -6.07 -11.59 23.86
N TYR A 327 -6.01 -10.31 24.23
CA TYR A 327 -4.75 -9.57 24.32
C TYR A 327 -4.69 -8.71 25.59
N PRO A 328 -3.57 -8.74 26.34
CA PRO A 328 -2.39 -9.60 26.15
C PRO A 328 -2.68 -11.11 26.36
N ASP A 329 -1.85 -12.00 25.80
CA ASP A 329 -1.86 -13.46 26.08
C ASP A 329 -0.40 -14.01 26.03
N PRO A 330 0.19 -14.52 27.12
CA PRO A 330 -0.36 -14.60 28.49
C PRO A 330 -0.71 -13.24 29.10
N PHE A 331 -1.67 -13.22 30.03
CA PHE A 331 -2.14 -11.98 30.68
C PHE A 331 -1.90 -11.98 32.20
N ASN A 332 -1.77 -10.77 32.77
CA ASN A 332 -1.64 -10.55 34.22
C ASN A 332 -2.23 -9.18 34.66
N PRO A 333 -3.21 -9.14 35.58
CA PRO A 333 -4.29 -10.12 35.74
C PRO A 333 -5.44 -9.85 34.77
N THR A 334 -5.32 -8.86 33.86
CA THR A 334 -6.40 -8.45 32.95
C THR A 334 -6.06 -8.66 31.47
N THR A 335 -7.05 -9.08 30.69
CA THR A 335 -6.97 -9.16 29.22
C THR A 335 -8.25 -8.64 28.59
N THR A 336 -8.18 -8.22 27.33
CA THR A 336 -9.35 -7.84 26.53
C THR A 336 -9.65 -8.93 25.50
N ILE A 337 -10.92 -9.27 25.35
CA ILE A 337 -11.43 -10.21 24.34
C ILE A 337 -12.29 -9.41 23.36
N ASN A 338 -11.85 -9.35 22.09
CA ASN A 338 -12.63 -8.72 21.03
C ASN A 338 -13.53 -9.76 20.33
N TYR A 339 -14.73 -9.35 19.92
CA TYR A 339 -15.66 -10.21 19.20
C TYR A 339 -16.60 -9.41 18.29
N THR A 340 -17.10 -10.06 17.24
CA THR A 340 -17.95 -9.46 16.21
C THR A 340 -19.30 -10.16 16.14
N VAL A 341 -20.36 -9.36 16.05
CA VAL A 341 -21.74 -9.81 15.91
C VAL A 341 -22.29 -9.28 14.58
N PRO A 342 -22.64 -10.15 13.61
CA PRO A 342 -23.02 -9.73 12.26
C PRO A 342 -24.50 -9.38 12.10
N LYS A 343 -25.32 -9.70 13.10
CA LYS A 343 -26.76 -9.42 13.16
C LYS A 343 -27.22 -9.45 14.60
N ASN A 344 -28.33 -8.79 14.92
CA ASN A 344 -28.89 -8.80 16.27
C ASN A 344 -28.99 -10.24 16.80
N SER A 345 -28.29 -10.51 17.90
CA SER A 345 -28.13 -11.86 18.46
C SER A 345 -28.04 -11.78 19.97
N PHE A 346 -28.61 -12.78 20.66
CA PHE A 346 -28.31 -13.01 22.06
C PHE A 346 -26.92 -13.65 22.17
N VAL A 347 -25.98 -12.96 22.81
CA VAL A 347 -24.57 -13.36 22.91
C VAL A 347 -24.26 -13.78 24.35
N ILE A 348 -23.66 -14.96 24.48
CA ILE A 348 -23.13 -15.46 25.75
C ILE A 348 -21.63 -15.70 25.59
N ILE A 349 -20.81 -15.04 26.40
CA ILE A 349 -19.37 -15.32 26.51
C ILE A 349 -19.08 -15.82 27.90
N ARG A 350 -18.51 -17.03 28.01
CA ARG A 350 -18.17 -17.68 29.28
C ARG A 350 -16.71 -18.11 29.31
N VAL A 351 -16.12 -18.08 30.49
CA VAL A 351 -14.78 -18.60 30.77
C VAL A 351 -14.91 -19.93 31.52
N TYR A 352 -14.06 -20.89 31.16
CA TYR A 352 -14.02 -22.23 31.70
C TYR A 352 -12.60 -22.59 32.16
N ASP A 353 -12.50 -23.46 33.17
CA ASP A 353 -11.24 -24.09 33.54
C ASP A 353 -10.91 -25.28 32.61
N ILE A 354 -9.75 -25.92 32.83
CA ILE A 354 -9.30 -27.08 32.04
C ILE A 354 -10.20 -28.32 32.18
N LEU A 355 -11.02 -28.39 33.23
CA LEU A 355 -11.98 -29.47 33.47
C LEU A 355 -13.34 -29.18 32.82
N GLY A 356 -13.52 -27.99 32.23
CA GLY A 356 -14.76 -27.54 31.62
C GLY A 356 -15.77 -26.93 32.61
N ASN A 357 -15.37 -26.65 33.85
CA ASN A 357 -16.24 -25.94 34.78
C ASN A 357 -16.32 -24.47 34.39
N GLU A 358 -17.53 -23.89 34.39
CA GLU A 358 -17.71 -22.46 34.17
C GLU A 358 -17.13 -21.67 35.35
N VAL A 359 -16.20 -20.77 35.05
CA VAL A 359 -15.54 -19.90 36.01
C VAL A 359 -16.30 -18.58 36.14
N THR A 360 -16.69 -17.98 35.02
CA THR A 360 -17.48 -16.75 35.00
C THR A 360 -18.15 -16.57 33.65
N THR A 361 -19.28 -15.85 33.64
CA THR A 361 -19.90 -15.32 32.42
C THR A 361 -19.45 -13.86 32.25
N LEU A 362 -18.92 -13.51 31.07
CA LEU A 362 -18.45 -12.17 30.72
C LEU A 362 -19.50 -11.34 29.97
N VAL A 363 -20.32 -12.00 29.14
CA VAL A 363 -21.39 -11.39 28.35
C VAL A 363 -22.59 -12.32 28.40
N ASN A 364 -23.80 -11.79 28.59
CA ASN A 364 -25.06 -12.54 28.59
C ASN A 364 -26.24 -11.61 28.27
N GLU A 365 -26.26 -11.08 27.06
CA GLU A 365 -27.23 -10.06 26.65
C GLU A 365 -27.44 -10.03 25.13
N GLU A 366 -28.49 -9.33 24.69
CA GLU A 366 -28.68 -9.02 23.27
C GLU A 366 -27.65 -7.99 22.80
N LYS A 367 -26.97 -8.29 21.70
CA LYS A 367 -26.07 -7.37 21.00
C LYS A 367 -26.62 -7.07 19.61
N SER A 368 -26.57 -5.80 19.22
CA SER A 368 -26.82 -5.38 17.85
C SER A 368 -25.68 -5.81 16.92
N VAL A 369 -25.82 -5.59 15.62
CA VAL A 369 -24.69 -5.71 14.69
C VAL A 369 -23.54 -4.79 15.12
N GLY A 370 -22.31 -5.29 15.15
CA GLY A 370 -21.14 -4.50 15.52
C GLY A 370 -19.94 -5.32 16.02
N ASN A 371 -18.86 -4.59 16.33
CA ASN A 371 -17.68 -5.10 17.01
C ASN A 371 -17.73 -4.68 18.47
N TYR A 372 -17.36 -5.59 19.36
CA TYR A 372 -17.42 -5.43 20.80
C TYR A 372 -16.11 -5.89 21.45
N ASN A 373 -15.87 -5.41 22.65
CA ASN A 373 -14.83 -5.92 23.51
C ASN A 373 -15.39 -6.19 24.91
N VAL A 374 -14.80 -7.16 25.60
CA VAL A 374 -15.06 -7.43 27.00
C VAL A 374 -13.75 -7.67 27.72
N GLN A 375 -13.59 -7.06 28.90
CA GLN A 375 -12.42 -7.24 29.73
C GLN A 375 -12.62 -8.45 30.65
N PHE A 376 -11.60 -9.30 30.75
CA PHE A 376 -11.55 -10.38 31.71
C PHE A 376 -10.46 -10.10 32.75
N ASN A 377 -10.82 -10.19 34.04
CA ASN A 377 -9.91 -10.02 35.16
C ASN A 377 -9.78 -11.36 35.92
N GLY A 378 -8.61 -11.97 35.83
CA GLY A 378 -8.26 -13.24 36.47
C GLY A 378 -7.57 -13.10 37.83
N SER A 379 -7.63 -11.93 38.48
CA SER A 379 -6.94 -11.69 39.77
C SER A 379 -7.26 -12.73 40.86
N ASN A 380 -8.48 -13.26 40.87
CA ASN A 380 -8.94 -14.27 41.84
C ASN A 380 -8.73 -15.72 41.37
N LEU A 381 -8.07 -15.94 40.23
CA LEU A 381 -7.85 -17.25 39.63
C LEU A 381 -6.39 -17.69 39.79
N ALA A 382 -6.11 -18.99 39.73
CA ALA A 382 -4.74 -19.50 39.74
C ALA A 382 -4.06 -19.26 38.39
N SER A 383 -2.73 -19.12 38.36
CA SER A 383 -1.99 -19.16 37.08
C SER A 383 -2.28 -20.47 36.36
N GLY A 384 -2.54 -20.43 35.06
CA GLY A 384 -2.94 -21.62 34.33
C GLY A 384 -3.62 -21.33 33.00
N ILE A 385 -4.05 -22.42 32.36
CA ILE A 385 -4.77 -22.39 31.09
C ILE A 385 -6.27 -22.36 31.39
N TYR A 386 -6.95 -21.43 30.73
CA TYR A 386 -8.41 -21.32 30.72
C TYR A 386 -8.90 -21.28 29.28
N PHE A 387 -10.19 -21.51 29.12
CA PHE A 387 -10.87 -21.41 27.84
C PHE A 387 -11.98 -20.38 27.92
N TYR A 388 -12.30 -19.72 26.83
CA TYR A 388 -13.48 -18.89 26.74
C TYR A 388 -14.24 -19.22 25.47
N SER A 389 -15.56 -19.27 25.58
CA SER A 389 -16.45 -19.65 24.49
C SER A 389 -17.50 -18.58 24.26
N MET A 390 -17.75 -18.26 22.99
CA MET A 390 -18.83 -17.38 22.56
C MET A 390 -19.92 -18.22 21.91
N HIS A 391 -21.15 -18.08 22.42
CA HIS A 391 -22.36 -18.62 21.84
C HIS A 391 -23.24 -17.49 21.31
N ALA A 392 -23.65 -17.58 20.05
CA ALA A 392 -24.61 -16.65 19.44
C ALA A 392 -25.47 -17.38 18.39
N GLY A 393 -26.66 -17.83 18.79
CA GLY A 393 -27.49 -18.71 17.97
C GLY A 393 -26.78 -20.05 17.68
N ASN A 394 -26.52 -20.35 16.40
CA ASN A 394 -25.82 -21.58 15.97
C ASN A 394 -24.30 -21.43 15.96
N TYR A 395 -23.76 -20.23 16.20
CA TYR A 395 -22.33 -20.00 16.24
C TYR A 395 -21.78 -20.31 17.63
N VAL A 396 -20.74 -21.15 17.66
CA VAL A 396 -19.95 -21.48 18.84
C VAL A 396 -18.48 -21.46 18.46
N GLU A 397 -17.70 -20.60 19.09
CA GLU A 397 -16.23 -20.59 18.96
C GLU A 397 -15.61 -20.54 20.35
N THR A 398 -14.58 -21.35 20.56
CA THR A 398 -13.85 -21.45 21.83
C THR A 398 -12.36 -21.16 21.59
N LYS A 399 -11.76 -20.35 22.45
CA LYS A 399 -10.34 -20.04 22.44
C LYS A 399 -9.71 -20.26 23.80
N LYS A 400 -8.38 -20.35 23.80
CA LYS A 400 -7.55 -20.61 24.97
C LYS A 400 -6.91 -19.29 25.42
N LEU A 401 -6.83 -19.05 26.73
CA LEU A 401 -6.09 -17.93 27.32
C LEU A 401 -5.19 -18.43 28.46
N ILE A 402 -4.04 -17.79 28.66
CA ILE A 402 -3.03 -18.18 29.66
C ILE A 402 -2.90 -17.08 30.72
N LEU A 403 -3.32 -17.36 31.95
CA LEU A 403 -3.12 -16.47 33.08
C LEU A 403 -1.74 -16.72 33.70
N MET A 404 -0.92 -15.68 33.81
CA MET A 404 0.40 -15.74 34.43
C MET A 404 0.49 -14.71 35.55
N LYS A 405 0.46 -15.15 36.81
CA LYS A 405 0.66 -14.27 37.98
C LYS A 405 2.12 -13.96 38.25
#